data_AF-A0A1F6N4P7-F1
#
_entry.id   AF-A0A1F6N4P7-F1
#
_cell.length_a   1.000
_cell.length_b   1.000
_cell.length_c   1.000
_cell.angle_alpha   90.00
_cell.angle_beta   90.00
_cell.angle_gamma   90.00
#
_symmetry.space_group_name_H-M   'P 1'
#
loop_
_entity.id
_entity.type
_entity.pdbx_description
1 polymer ?
#
loop_
_entity_poly.entity_id
_entity_poly.type
_entity_poly.pdbx_seq_one_letter_code
_entity_poly.pdbx_strand_id
1 'polypeptide(L)'
;MQNLQEIFSRIQKAKAKQKEIKEVYKDALAGTPEYQELGDKIKTVRERKKQIEQTIREQFSHELTQLEDLQVDIESDNELMSDVALTQLIKGEAIEIKDQYENQYEPVFNVKFRKMK
;
A
#
# COMPACT_ATOMS: atom_id res chain seq x y z
N MET A 1 33.80 38.47 1.71
CA MET A 1 32.52 37.79 1.44
C MET A 1 32.68 37.01 0.16
N GLN A 2 32.42 35.70 0.14
CA GLN A 2 32.52 34.91 -1.10
C GLN A 2 31.45 35.36 -2.08
N ASN A 3 31.84 35.64 -3.32
CA ASN A 3 30.91 36.13 -4.33
C ASN A 3 30.02 34.97 -4.82
N LEU A 4 28.77 35.25 -5.18
CA LEU A 4 27.76 34.21 -5.49
C LEU A 4 28.23 33.26 -6.61
N GLN A 5 29.00 33.81 -7.56
CA GLN A 5 29.62 33.08 -8.67
C GLN A 5 30.69 32.06 -8.21
N GLU A 6 31.44 32.36 -7.15
CA GLU A 6 32.46 31.46 -6.60
C GLU A 6 31.81 30.26 -5.89
N ILE A 7 30.71 30.50 -5.19
CA ILE A 7 29.91 29.45 -4.55
C ILE A 7 29.29 28.54 -5.61
N PHE A 8 28.70 29.10 -6.66
CA PHE A 8 28.13 28.32 -7.76
C PHE A 8 29.20 27.48 -8.46
N SER A 9 30.38 28.06 -8.75
CA SER A 9 31.51 27.35 -9.35
C SER A 9 32.03 26.22 -8.45
N ARG A 10 32.06 26.43 -7.12
CA ARG A 10 32.42 25.40 -6.14
C ARG A 10 31.40 24.25 -6.13
N ILE A 11 30.11 24.57 -6.19
CA ILE A 11 29.03 23.57 -6.25
C ILE A 11 29.13 22.73 -7.52
N GLN A 12 29.37 23.35 -8.67
CA GLN A 12 29.53 22.62 -9.94
C GLN A 12 30.74 21.68 -9.91
N LYS A 13 31.88 22.14 -9.41
CA LYS A 13 33.07 21.29 -9.22
C LYS A 13 32.82 20.14 -8.24
N ALA A 14 32.09 20.39 -7.14
CA ALA A 14 31.74 19.36 -6.18
C ALA A 14 30.78 18.32 -6.77
N LYS A 15 29.80 18.73 -7.58
CA LYS A 15 28.88 17.82 -8.30
C LYS A 15 29.62 16.97 -9.34
N ALA A 16 30.55 17.55 -10.08
CA ALA A 16 31.38 16.81 -11.04
C ALA A 16 32.20 15.72 -10.32
N LYS A 17 32.91 16.08 -9.24
CA LYS A 17 33.64 15.12 -8.41
C LYS A 17 32.74 14.05 -7.79
N GLN A 18 31.55 14.43 -7.33
CA GLN A 18 30.57 13.47 -6.80
C GLN A 18 30.16 12.46 -7.86
N LYS A 19 29.94 12.90 -9.10
CA LYS A 19 29.58 12.02 -10.21
C LYS A 19 30.71 11.05 -10.54
N GLU A 20 31.94 11.56 -10.64
CA GLU A 20 33.14 10.76 -10.91
C GLU A 20 33.35 9.68 -9.84
N ILE A 21 33.25 10.03 -8.55
CA ILE A 21 33.37 9.05 -7.45
C ILE A 21 32.28 7.98 -7.53
N LYS A 22 31.04 8.37 -7.88
CA LYS A 22 29.93 7.42 -8.05
C LYS A 22 30.17 6.48 -9.23
N GLU A 23 30.71 6.97 -10.33
CA GLU A 23 31.03 6.16 -11.51
C GLU A 23 32.14 5.15 -11.18
N VAL A 24 33.25 5.61 -10.58
CA VAL A 24 34.35 4.71 -10.14
C VAL A 24 33.86 3.64 -9.16
N TYR A 25 33.03 4.02 -8.19
CA TYR A 25 32.45 3.06 -7.24
C TYR A 25 31.56 2.03 -7.95
N LYS A 26 30.72 2.47 -8.89
CA LYS A 26 29.86 1.58 -9.66
C LYS A 26 30.68 0.62 -10.53
N ASP A 27 31.76 1.10 -11.13
CA ASP A 27 32.65 0.29 -11.95
C ASP A 27 33.42 -0.72 -11.11
N ALA A 28 33.85 -0.35 -9.90
CA ALA A 28 34.49 -1.27 -8.95
C ALA A 28 33.53 -2.39 -8.50
N LEU A 29 32.28 -2.04 -8.21
CA LEU A 29 31.24 -3.04 -7.93
C LEU A 29 31.00 -3.95 -9.13
N ALA A 30 30.90 -3.39 -10.34
CA ALA A 30 30.69 -4.16 -11.56
C ALA A 30 31.89 -5.04 -11.89
N GLY A 31 33.11 -4.64 -11.57
CA GLY A 31 34.33 -5.42 -11.77
C GLY A 31 34.51 -6.57 -10.78
N THR A 32 33.67 -6.68 -9.75
CA THR A 32 33.72 -7.75 -8.75
C THR A 32 32.85 -8.93 -9.22
N PRO A 33 33.42 -10.10 -9.59
CA PRO A 33 32.65 -11.22 -10.13
C PRO A 33 31.57 -11.71 -9.16
N GLU A 34 31.88 -11.76 -7.86
CA GLU A 34 30.94 -12.17 -6.81
C GLU A 34 29.70 -11.26 -6.75
N TYR A 35 29.87 -9.94 -6.96
CA TYR A 35 28.76 -9.00 -6.98
C TYR A 35 27.84 -9.23 -8.20
N GLN A 36 28.42 -9.54 -9.36
CA GLN A 36 27.66 -9.88 -10.56
C GLN A 36 26.88 -11.19 -10.37
N GLU A 37 27.55 -12.24 -9.87
CA GLU A 37 26.92 -13.53 -9.58
C GLU A 37 25.79 -13.41 -8.56
N LEU A 38 25.97 -12.60 -7.51
CA LEU A 38 24.93 -12.35 -6.53
C LEU A 38 23.75 -11.60 -7.16
N GLY A 39 24.03 -10.63 -8.03
CA GLY A 39 23.00 -9.92 -8.80
C GLY A 39 22.15 -10.86 -9.65
N ASP A 40 22.77 -11.84 -10.31
CA ASP A 40 22.06 -12.83 -11.12
C ASP A 40 21.31 -13.85 -10.27
N LYS A 41 21.89 -14.32 -9.16
CA LYS A 41 21.18 -15.15 -8.16
C LYS A 41 19.95 -14.43 -7.60
N ILE A 42 20.01 -13.11 -7.37
CA ILE A 42 18.86 -12.34 -6.92
C ILE A 42 17.77 -12.31 -7.99
N LYS A 43 18.11 -12.17 -9.28
CA LYS A 43 17.13 -12.21 -10.37
C LYS A 43 16.41 -13.56 -10.41
N THR A 44 17.15 -14.66 -10.37
CA THR A 44 16.57 -16.01 -10.42
C THR A 44 15.69 -16.28 -9.20
N VAL A 45 16.11 -15.88 -8.00
CA VAL A 45 15.30 -16.01 -6.78
C VAL A 45 14.03 -15.16 -6.86
N ARG A 46 14.09 -13.94 -7.41
CA ARG A 46 12.90 -13.08 -7.59
C ARG A 46 11.92 -13.67 -8.59
N GLU A 47 12.41 -14.19 -9.71
CA GLU A 47 11.57 -14.89 -10.68
C GLU A 47 10.91 -16.11 -10.07
N ARG A 48 11.68 -16.90 -9.31
CA ARG A 48 11.15 -18.08 -8.61
C ARG A 48 10.10 -17.70 -7.57
N LYS A 49 10.34 -16.64 -6.80
CA LYS A 49 9.35 -16.09 -5.85
C LYS A 49 8.06 -15.71 -6.57
N LYS A 50 8.17 -14.96 -7.67
CA LYS A 50 7.00 -14.54 -8.47
C LYS A 50 6.21 -15.72 -9.01
N GLN A 51 6.89 -16.77 -9.50
CA GLN A 51 6.25 -18.01 -9.94
C GLN A 51 5.46 -18.66 -8.81
N ILE A 52 6.07 -18.79 -7.62
CA ILE A 52 5.41 -19.39 -6.45
C ILE A 52 4.18 -18.58 -6.04
N GLU A 53 4.31 -17.25 -5.94
CA GLU A 53 3.19 -16.37 -5.61
C GLU A 53 2.05 -16.47 -6.63
N GLN A 54 2.39 -16.56 -7.92
CA GLN A 54 1.40 -16.75 -8.98
C GLN A 54 0.72 -18.12 -8.87
N THR A 55 1.48 -19.20 -8.69
CA THR A 55 0.91 -20.54 -8.52
C THR A 55 -0.01 -20.61 -7.31
N ILE A 56 0.38 -20.03 -6.17
CA ILE A 56 -0.47 -19.97 -4.99
C ILE A 56 -1.71 -19.13 -5.28
N ARG A 57 -1.58 -17.97 -5.94
CA ARG A 57 -2.73 -17.14 -6.30
C ARG A 57 -3.72 -17.87 -7.21
N GLU A 58 -3.23 -18.68 -8.15
CA GLU A 58 -4.06 -19.50 -9.03
C GLU A 58 -4.74 -20.63 -8.25
N GLN A 59 -4.02 -21.29 -7.32
CA GLN A 59 -4.56 -22.33 -6.44
C GLN A 59 -5.67 -21.81 -5.53
N PHE A 60 -5.51 -20.59 -5.02
CA PHE A 60 -6.48 -19.91 -4.13
C PHE A 60 -7.45 -19.02 -4.90
N SER A 61 -7.57 -19.18 -6.22
CA SER A 61 -8.42 -18.30 -7.04
C SER A 61 -9.88 -18.33 -6.59
N HIS A 62 -10.39 -19.49 -6.19
CA HIS A 62 -11.75 -19.64 -5.70
C HIS A 62 -11.94 -18.96 -4.34
N GLU A 63 -11.03 -19.17 -3.39
CA GLU A 63 -11.06 -18.56 -2.06
C GLU A 63 -10.90 -17.04 -2.13
N LEU A 64 -10.10 -16.53 -3.07
CA LEU A 64 -9.96 -15.09 -3.31
C LEU A 64 -11.24 -14.49 -3.89
N THR A 65 -11.91 -15.18 -4.80
CA THR A 65 -13.24 -14.75 -5.28
C THR A 65 -14.27 -14.80 -4.15
N GLN A 66 -14.29 -15.85 -3.34
CA GLN A 66 -15.18 -15.91 -2.16
C GLN A 66 -14.90 -14.76 -1.18
N LEU A 67 -13.63 -14.38 -1.00
CA LEU A 67 -13.27 -13.24 -0.16
C LEU A 67 -13.82 -11.93 -0.73
N GLU A 68 -13.68 -11.72 -2.04
CA GLU A 68 -14.24 -10.56 -2.74
C GLU A 68 -15.78 -10.53 -2.62
N ASP A 69 -16.44 -11.67 -2.83
CA ASP A 69 -17.89 -11.80 -2.69
C ASP A 69 -18.34 -11.48 -1.25
N LEU A 70 -17.69 -12.07 -0.24
CA LEU A 70 -17.97 -11.78 1.17
C LEU A 70 -17.76 -10.30 1.50
N GLN A 71 -16.76 -9.66 0.90
CA GLN A 71 -16.52 -8.23 1.12
C GLN A 71 -17.67 -7.38 0.56
N VAL A 72 -18.16 -7.72 -0.64
CA VAL A 72 -19.31 -7.03 -1.26
C VAL A 72 -20.59 -7.27 -0.45
N ASP A 73 -20.82 -8.49 0.01
CA ASP A 73 -21.97 -8.83 0.85
C ASP A 73 -21.94 -8.04 2.16
N ILE A 74 -20.78 -7.99 2.84
CA ILE A 74 -20.60 -7.21 4.07
C ILE A 74 -20.82 -5.72 3.83
N GLU A 75 -20.32 -5.16 2.73
CA GLU A 75 -20.53 -3.74 2.41
C GLU A 75 -22.02 -3.45 2.16
N SER A 76 -22.69 -4.32 1.41
CA SER A 76 -24.13 -4.22 1.13
C SER A 76 -24.96 -4.32 2.41
N ASP A 77 -24.66 -5.28 3.28
CA ASP A 77 -25.34 -5.46 4.56
C ASP A 77 -25.10 -4.27 5.51
N ASN A 78 -23.92 -3.66 5.48
CA ASN A 78 -23.63 -2.45 6.27
C ASN A 78 -24.43 -1.23 5.77
N GLU A 79 -24.59 -1.09 4.45
CA GLU A 79 -25.46 -0.06 3.87
C GLU A 79 -26.92 -0.30 4.28
N LEU A 80 -27.40 -1.54 4.14
CA LEU A 80 -28.77 -1.92 4.51
C LEU A 80 -29.03 -1.72 6.01
N MET A 81 -28.08 -2.11 6.87
CA MET A 81 -28.13 -1.86 8.30
C MET A 81 -28.22 -0.36 8.61
N SER A 82 -27.46 0.47 7.90
CA SER A 82 -27.50 1.92 8.06
C SER A 82 -28.86 2.50 7.64
N ASP A 83 -29.42 2.04 6.52
CA ASP A 83 -30.74 2.47 6.02
C ASP A 83 -31.88 2.06 6.97
N VAL A 84 -31.83 0.85 7.52
CA VAL A 84 -32.78 0.36 8.52
C VAL A 84 -32.68 1.18 9.80
N ALA A 85 -31.46 1.41 10.30
CA ALA A 85 -31.22 2.23 11.49
C ALA A 85 -31.72 3.69 11.28
N LEU A 86 -31.47 4.30 10.13
CA LEU A 86 -31.98 5.63 9.80
C LEU A 86 -33.52 5.65 9.74
N THR A 87 -34.15 4.62 9.16
CA THR A 87 -35.61 4.51 9.11
C THR A 87 -36.22 4.36 10.50
N GLN A 88 -35.63 3.56 11.38
CA GLN A 88 -36.06 3.38 12.77
C GLN A 88 -35.86 4.67 13.58
N LEU A 89 -34.75 5.39 13.35
CA LEU A 89 -34.50 6.69 13.97
C LEU A 89 -35.59 7.71 13.58
N ILE A 90 -35.95 7.77 12.29
CA ILE A 90 -37.01 8.66 11.78
C ILE A 90 -38.37 8.33 12.40
N LYS A 91 -38.64 7.04 12.67
CA LYS A 91 -39.87 6.57 13.34
C LYS A 91 -39.86 6.79 14.86
N GLY A 92 -38.73 7.17 15.46
CA GLY A 92 -38.56 7.36 16.90
C GLY A 92 -38.37 6.06 17.69
N GLU A 93 -37.95 4.98 17.02
CA GLU A 93 -37.65 3.68 17.65
C GLU A 93 -36.22 3.66 18.22
N ALA A 94 -36.00 2.91 19.31
CA ALA A 94 -34.67 2.72 19.91
C ALA A 94 -33.84 1.74 19.05
N ILE A 95 -32.63 2.14 18.67
CA ILE A 95 -31.72 1.35 17.84
C ILE A 95 -30.66 0.76 18.75
N GLU A 96 -30.86 -0.49 19.16
CA GLU A 96 -29.89 -1.25 19.95
C GLU A 96 -29.64 -2.58 19.23
N ILE A 97 -28.37 -2.94 19.03
CA ILE A 97 -27.99 -4.23 18.43
C ILE A 97 -27.26 -5.05 19.50
N LYS A 98 -27.49 -6.37 19.54
CA LYS A 98 -26.79 -7.30 20.44
C LYS A 98 -25.94 -8.28 19.64
N ASP A 99 -24.76 -8.63 20.13
CA ASP A 99 -23.95 -9.71 19.56
C ASP A 99 -24.34 -11.09 20.09
N GLN A 100 -23.59 -12.12 19.67
CA GLN A 100 -23.76 -13.52 20.09
C GLN A 100 -23.47 -13.75 21.60
N TYR A 101 -22.92 -12.76 22.30
CA TYR A 101 -22.55 -12.80 23.72
C TYR A 101 -23.37 -11.80 24.55
N GLU A 102 -24.49 -11.30 24.00
CA GLU A 102 -25.39 -10.32 24.61
C GLU A 102 -24.78 -8.92 24.88
N ASN A 103 -23.65 -8.58 24.27
CA ASN A 103 -23.10 -7.22 24.37
C ASN A 103 -23.95 -6.26 23.54
N GLN A 104 -24.38 -5.15 24.15
CA GLN A 104 -25.18 -4.11 23.49
C GLN A 104 -24.29 -3.11 22.75
N TYR A 105 -24.69 -2.78 21.52
CA TYR A 105 -24.07 -1.79 20.66
C TYR A 105 -25.02 -0.63 20.43
N GLU A 106 -24.49 0.58 20.61
CA GLU A 106 -25.18 1.83 20.30
C GLU A 106 -24.74 2.37 18.93
N PRO A 107 -25.64 3.00 18.16
CA PRO A 107 -25.31 3.56 16.85
C PRO A 107 -24.42 4.81 17.00
N VAL A 108 -23.31 4.84 16.25
CA VAL A 108 -22.44 6.03 16.16
C VAL A 108 -22.62 6.68 14.79
N PHE A 109 -23.28 7.84 14.76
CA PHE A 109 -23.47 8.61 13.54
C PHE A 109 -22.27 9.50 13.26
N ASN A 110 -21.68 9.41 12.06
CA ASN A 110 -20.59 10.27 11.63
C ASN A 110 -20.88 10.86 10.24
N VAL A 111 -20.96 12.18 10.16
CA VAL A 111 -21.23 12.90 8.90
C VAL A 111 -19.90 13.38 8.32
N LYS A 112 -19.57 12.90 7.11
CA LYS A 112 -18.39 13.33 6.36
C LYS A 112 -18.82 14.05 5.08
N PHE A 113 -18.23 15.20 4.81
CA PHE A 113 -18.47 15.97 3.59
C PHE A 113 -17.37 15.70 2.56
N ARG A 114 -17.77 15.50 1.30
CA ARG A 114 -16.85 15.45 0.15
C ARG A 114 -17.16 16.62 -0.78
N LYS A 115 -16.10 17.21 -1.34
CA LYS A 115 -16.20 18.32 -2.30
C LYS A 115 -16.89 17.81 -3.59
N MET A 116 -17.97 18.48 -3.99
CA MET A 116 -18.56 18.29 -5.32
C MET A 116 -17.58 18.80 -6.38
N LYS A 117 -17.35 17.98 -7.42
CA LYS A 117 -16.63 18.39 -8.64
C LYS A 117 -17.56 19.19 -9.52
#